data_AF-A0A523XLD9-F1
#
_entry.id   AF-A0A523XLD9-F1
#
_cell.length_a   1.000
_cell.length_b   1.000
_cell.length_c   1.000
_cell.angle_alpha   90.00
_cell.angle_beta   90.00
_cell.angle_gamma   90.00
#
_symmetry.space_group_name_H-M   'P 1'
#
loop_
_entity.id
_entity.type
_entity.pdbx_description
1 polymer ?
#
loop_
_entity_poly.entity_id
_entity_poly.type
_entity_poly.pdbx_seq_one_letter_code
_entity_poly.pdbx_strand_id
1 'polypeptide(L)'
;WFYFDLVEGDKCEIIAMPKGGGSSNVGKMKMVPPGKGIKGVKEFVVEAVAAAGPLACPPYTVGVGVGGGEDMCMNLAKKALLRPLYQYHEDENIASIEKELKDILNRLEIGAMGLGEGTSVFDVHMEFAARHPASLPVGVVISCWALRHAGATIDKEGNVEWHPQ
;
A
#
# COMPACT_ATOMS: atom_id res chain seq x y z
N TRP A 1 5.67 11.33 -11.80
CA TRP A 1 4.18 11.37 -11.82
C TRP A 1 3.73 12.28 -10.70
N PHE A 2 2.74 13.12 -10.96
CA PHE A 2 2.13 13.98 -9.94
C PHE A 2 0.69 13.52 -9.71
N TYR A 3 0.30 13.42 -8.45
CA TYR A 3 -1.06 13.15 -8.01
C TYR A 3 -1.48 14.37 -7.19
N PHE A 4 -2.71 14.82 -7.40
CA PHE A 4 -3.25 15.99 -6.72
C PHE A 4 -4.57 15.59 -6.06
N ASP A 5 -4.68 15.88 -4.78
CA ASP A 5 -5.95 15.88 -4.06
C ASP A 5 -6.32 17.34 -3.80
N LEU A 6 -7.51 17.75 -4.27
CA LEU A 6 -8.03 19.07 -3.97
C LEU A 6 -8.75 19.00 -2.63
N VAL A 7 -8.27 19.78 -1.66
CA VAL A 7 -8.79 19.83 -0.30
C VAL A 7 -9.16 21.26 0.05
N GLU A 8 -10.03 21.42 1.05
CA GLU A 8 -10.33 22.73 1.62
C GLU A 8 -9.13 23.27 2.44
N GLY A 9 -9.02 24.59 2.54
CA GLY A 9 -7.99 25.26 3.34
C GLY A 9 -7.00 26.09 2.51
N ASP A 10 -5.95 26.54 3.19
CA ASP A 10 -4.92 27.44 2.66
C ASP A 10 -3.49 26.85 2.78
N LYS A 11 -3.40 25.54 3.00
CA LYS A 11 -2.14 24.79 3.10
C LYS A 11 -1.98 23.83 1.93
N CYS A 12 -0.74 23.58 1.54
CA CYS A 12 -0.36 22.61 0.52
C CYS A 12 0.53 21.53 1.14
N GLU A 13 0.07 20.28 1.11
CA GLU A 13 0.88 19.13 1.46
C GLU A 13 1.55 18.55 0.22
N ILE A 14 2.85 18.31 0.30
CA ILE A 14 3.63 17.71 -0.77
C ILE A 14 4.39 16.52 -0.21
N ILE A 15 4.20 15.35 -0.83
CA ILE A 15 4.94 14.13 -0.50
C ILE A 15 5.69 13.66 -1.75
N ALA A 16 7.01 13.58 -1.64
CA ALA A 16 7.86 12.99 -2.65
C ALA A 16 8.18 11.55 -2.27
N MET A 17 7.83 10.58 -3.13
CA MET A 17 8.11 9.15 -2.92
C MET A 17 8.95 8.58 -4.08
N PRO A 18 10.29 8.63 -4.02
CA PRO A 18 11.16 8.01 -5.01
C PRO A 18 11.04 6.48 -5.00
N LYS A 19 10.24 5.93 -5.92
CA LYS A 19 10.01 4.48 -6.00
C LYS A 19 11.02 3.79 -6.92
N GLY A 20 11.53 2.63 -6.49
CA GLY A 20 12.41 1.80 -7.30
C GLY A 20 11.65 1.14 -8.46
N GLY A 21 12.34 0.93 -9.60
CA GLY A 21 11.74 0.27 -10.76
C GLY A 21 11.31 -1.17 -10.46
N GLY A 22 12.14 -1.96 -9.77
CA GLY A 22 11.84 -3.35 -9.42
C GLY A 22 10.56 -3.50 -8.59
N SER A 23 10.38 -2.67 -7.55
CA SER A 23 9.16 -2.67 -6.74
C SER A 23 7.94 -2.10 -7.46
N SER A 24 8.15 -1.21 -8.44
CA SER A 24 7.06 -0.70 -9.29
C SER A 24 6.57 -1.76 -10.29
N ASN A 25 7.45 -2.60 -10.80
CA ASN A 25 7.14 -3.59 -11.84
C ASN A 25 6.34 -4.79 -11.33
N VAL A 26 6.32 -5.04 -10.01
CA VAL A 26 5.59 -6.16 -9.40
C VAL A 26 4.20 -5.79 -8.90
N GLY A 27 3.79 -4.51 -9.03
CA GLY A 27 2.45 -4.07 -8.67
C GLY A 27 1.38 -4.79 -9.50
N LYS A 28 0.25 -5.12 -8.86
CA LYS A 28 -0.84 -5.89 -9.49
C LYS A 28 -2.18 -5.20 -9.20
N MET A 29 -3.09 -5.25 -10.16
CA MET A 29 -4.48 -4.82 -10.00
C MET A 29 -5.41 -5.94 -10.46
N LYS A 30 -6.53 -6.12 -9.77
CA LYS A 30 -7.55 -7.11 -10.13
C LYS A 30 -8.94 -6.60 -9.77
N MET A 31 -9.89 -6.87 -10.66
CA MET A 31 -11.31 -6.80 -10.34
C MET A 31 -11.70 -8.08 -9.60
N VAL A 32 -11.79 -8.00 -8.28
CA VAL A 32 -12.24 -9.13 -7.47
C VAL A 32 -13.75 -9.29 -7.67
N PRO A 33 -14.27 -10.52 -7.84
CA PRO A 33 -15.72 -10.73 -7.87
C PRO A 33 -16.37 -10.21 -6.59
N PRO A 34 -17.35 -9.28 -6.64
CA PRO A 34 -17.90 -8.66 -5.43
C PRO A 34 -18.44 -9.66 -4.41
N GLY A 35 -19.00 -10.79 -4.87
CA GLY A 35 -19.51 -11.85 -4.00
C GLY A 35 -18.43 -12.55 -3.16
N LYS A 36 -17.14 -12.43 -3.50
CA LYS A 36 -16.05 -12.90 -2.64
C LYS A 36 -15.71 -11.94 -1.50
N GLY A 37 -16.12 -10.67 -1.61
CA GLY A 37 -15.87 -9.64 -0.61
C GLY A 37 -14.41 -9.59 -0.13
N ILE A 38 -14.24 -9.37 1.18
CA ILE A 38 -12.91 -9.25 1.80
C ILE A 38 -12.08 -10.54 1.69
N LYS A 39 -12.71 -11.71 1.64
CA LYS A 39 -11.98 -12.98 1.43
C LYS A 39 -11.26 -12.97 0.08
N GLY A 40 -11.94 -12.52 -0.98
CA GLY A 40 -11.34 -12.39 -2.31
C GLY A 40 -10.23 -11.35 -2.37
N VAL A 41 -10.35 -10.26 -1.60
CA VAL A 41 -9.28 -9.25 -1.45
C VAL A 41 -8.04 -9.92 -0.84
N LYS A 42 -8.20 -10.62 0.30
CA LYS A 42 -7.08 -11.30 0.97
C LYS A 42 -6.41 -12.35 0.07
N GLU A 43 -7.20 -13.18 -0.61
CA GLU A 43 -6.71 -14.15 -1.60
C GLU A 43 -5.84 -13.47 -2.67
N PHE A 44 -6.31 -12.34 -3.21
CA PHE A 44 -5.58 -11.59 -4.23
C PHE A 44 -4.29 -10.94 -3.69
N VAL A 45 -4.29 -10.41 -2.47
CA VAL A 45 -3.07 -9.87 -1.85
C VAL A 45 -2.00 -10.96 -1.72
N VAL A 46 -2.38 -12.15 -1.25
CA VAL A 46 -1.47 -13.29 -1.14
C VAL A 46 -0.96 -13.73 -2.52
N GLU A 47 -1.84 -13.84 -3.52
CA GLU A 47 -1.48 -14.14 -4.91
C GLU A 47 -0.46 -13.13 -5.48
N ALA A 48 -0.69 -11.83 -5.25
CA ALA A 48 0.18 -10.77 -5.74
C ALA A 48 1.58 -10.79 -5.10
N VAL A 49 1.66 -10.99 -3.78
CA VAL A 49 2.96 -11.04 -3.07
C VAL A 49 3.70 -12.34 -3.38
N ALA A 50 3.01 -13.49 -3.44
CA ALA A 50 3.63 -14.74 -3.86
C ALA A 50 4.20 -14.63 -5.30
N ALA A 51 3.47 -13.98 -6.21
CA ALA A 51 3.93 -13.72 -7.57
C ALA A 51 5.11 -12.74 -7.64
N ALA A 52 5.21 -11.79 -6.70
CA ALA A 52 6.36 -10.90 -6.60
C ALA A 52 7.63 -11.67 -6.21
N GLY A 53 7.51 -12.74 -5.40
CA GLY A 53 8.61 -13.62 -5.05
C GLY A 53 9.81 -12.82 -4.51
N PRO A 54 11.02 -12.94 -5.07
CA PRO A 54 12.20 -12.16 -4.67
C PRO A 54 12.40 -10.84 -5.47
N LEU A 55 11.56 -10.56 -6.47
CA LEU A 55 11.85 -9.58 -7.54
C LEU A 55 11.87 -8.11 -7.07
N ALA A 56 11.39 -7.83 -5.85
CA ALA A 56 11.33 -6.48 -5.31
C ALA A 56 12.17 -6.29 -4.05
N CYS A 57 13.25 -7.06 -3.86
CA CYS A 57 14.18 -6.94 -2.73
C CYS A 57 13.45 -6.93 -1.36
N PRO A 58 12.82 -8.05 -0.95
CA PRO A 58 12.18 -8.16 0.36
C PRO A 58 13.19 -7.94 1.50
N PRO A 59 12.77 -7.48 2.69
CA PRO A 59 11.39 -7.47 3.16
C PRO A 59 10.53 -6.34 2.58
N TYR A 60 9.26 -6.63 2.33
CA TYR A 60 8.32 -5.71 1.69
C TYR A 60 7.56 -4.82 2.67
N THR A 61 7.20 -3.63 2.23
CA THR A 61 5.98 -2.95 2.71
C THR A 61 4.92 -3.09 1.64
N VAL A 62 3.74 -3.58 1.99
CA VAL A 62 2.66 -3.88 1.05
C VAL A 62 1.54 -2.87 1.24
N GLY A 63 1.29 -2.05 0.22
CA GLY A 63 0.15 -1.16 0.17
C GLY A 63 -0.98 -1.81 -0.62
N VAL A 64 -2.19 -1.78 -0.07
CA VAL A 64 -3.40 -2.34 -0.68
C VAL A 64 -4.47 -1.25 -0.76
N GLY A 65 -5.04 -1.05 -1.94
CA GLY A 65 -6.15 -0.13 -2.15
C GLY A 65 -7.38 -0.91 -2.58
N VAL A 66 -8.51 -0.67 -1.91
CA VAL A 66 -9.77 -1.43 -2.13
C VAL A 66 -10.90 -0.47 -2.48
N GLY A 67 -11.57 -0.70 -3.60
CA GLY A 67 -12.68 0.14 -4.05
C GLY A 67 -12.26 1.33 -4.90
N GLY A 68 -13.19 2.25 -5.13
CA GLY A 68 -13.07 3.28 -6.17
C GLY A 68 -13.21 2.70 -7.57
N GLY A 69 -12.41 3.23 -8.50
CA GLY A 69 -12.18 2.69 -9.84
C GLY A 69 -10.82 1.98 -9.97
N GLU A 70 -10.50 1.50 -11.17
CA GLU A 70 -9.25 0.78 -11.48
C GLU A 70 -7.99 1.59 -11.19
N ASP A 71 -8.04 2.88 -11.48
CA ASP A 71 -6.97 3.86 -11.28
C ASP A 71 -6.88 4.28 -9.81
N MET A 72 -8.03 4.54 -9.17
CA MET A 72 -8.11 4.96 -7.79
C MET A 72 -7.59 3.89 -6.83
N CYS A 73 -7.92 2.60 -7.02
CA CYS A 73 -7.43 1.55 -6.12
C CYS A 73 -5.90 1.44 -6.14
N MET A 74 -5.26 1.68 -7.30
CA MET A 74 -3.81 1.72 -7.40
C MET A 74 -3.22 2.97 -6.77
N ASN A 75 -3.91 4.11 -6.84
CA ASN A 75 -3.48 5.32 -6.13
C ASN A 75 -3.59 5.14 -4.60
N LEU A 76 -4.71 4.61 -4.11
CA LEU A 76 -4.89 4.27 -2.70
C LEU A 76 -3.82 3.30 -2.19
N ALA A 77 -3.50 2.25 -2.96
CA ALA A 77 -2.42 1.33 -2.63
C ALA A 77 -1.05 2.03 -2.53
N LYS A 78 -0.79 3.06 -3.35
CA LYS A 78 0.42 3.88 -3.23
C LYS A 78 0.40 4.76 -1.99
N LYS A 79 -0.75 5.40 -1.68
CA LYS A 79 -0.91 6.22 -0.47
C LYS A 79 -0.75 5.40 0.81
N ALA A 80 -1.22 4.15 0.81
CA ALA A 80 -1.06 3.21 1.93
C ALA A 80 0.42 3.01 2.32
N LEU A 81 1.36 3.10 1.36
CA LEU A 81 2.79 2.98 1.62
C LEU A 81 3.40 4.18 2.36
N LEU A 82 2.68 5.31 2.44
CA LEU A 82 3.14 6.52 3.14
C LEU A 82 2.86 6.46 4.65
N ARG A 83 2.01 5.52 5.09
CA ARG A 83 1.70 5.35 6.50
C ARG A 83 2.94 4.78 7.23
N PRO A 84 3.28 5.29 8.43
CA PRO A 84 4.43 4.81 9.19
C PRO A 84 4.37 3.30 9.45
N LEU A 85 5.53 2.64 9.44
CA LEU A 85 5.61 1.22 9.75
C LEU A 85 5.10 0.95 11.16
N TYR A 86 4.37 -0.16 11.30
CA TYR A 86 3.76 -0.67 12.52
C TYR A 86 2.63 0.21 13.07
N GLN A 87 2.18 1.20 12.29
CA GLN A 87 0.99 1.99 12.58
C GLN A 87 -0.19 1.47 11.75
N TYR A 88 -1.07 0.71 12.40
CA TYR A 88 -2.24 0.14 11.75
C TYR A 88 -3.35 1.17 11.53
N HIS A 89 -4.30 0.82 10.67
CA HIS A 89 -5.46 1.66 10.37
C HIS A 89 -6.28 2.00 11.64
N GLU A 90 -6.93 3.16 11.65
CA GLU A 90 -7.74 3.61 12.80
C GLU A 90 -9.00 2.76 13.02
N ASP A 91 -9.65 2.31 11.93
CA ASP A 91 -10.70 1.30 11.98
C ASP A 91 -10.11 -0.06 12.40
N GLU A 92 -10.55 -0.56 13.56
CA GLU A 92 -10.08 -1.82 14.15
C GLU A 92 -10.32 -3.05 13.25
N ASN A 93 -11.38 -3.05 12.43
CA ASN A 93 -11.64 -4.16 11.51
C ASN A 93 -10.57 -4.21 10.41
N ILE A 94 -10.20 -3.04 9.89
CA ILE A 94 -9.15 -2.93 8.86
C ILE A 94 -7.80 -3.28 9.48
N ALA A 95 -7.48 -2.74 10.65
CA ALA A 95 -6.25 -3.04 11.37
C ALA A 95 -6.10 -4.55 11.67
N SER A 96 -7.20 -5.24 11.98
CA SER A 96 -7.18 -6.70 12.17
C SER A 96 -6.83 -7.43 10.88
N ILE A 97 -7.32 -6.96 9.72
CA ILE A 97 -7.04 -7.57 8.42
C ILE A 97 -5.58 -7.32 8.01
N GLU A 98 -5.04 -6.13 8.27
CA GLU A 98 -3.64 -5.79 8.03
C GLU A 98 -2.70 -6.74 8.77
N LYS A 99 -2.96 -6.95 10.07
CA LYS A 99 -2.20 -7.89 10.91
C LYS A 99 -2.32 -9.32 10.41
N GLU A 100 -3.54 -9.77 10.11
CA GLU A 100 -3.79 -11.10 9.56
C GLU A 100 -3.01 -11.33 8.24
N LEU A 101 -3.05 -10.36 7.32
CA LEU A 101 -2.33 -10.43 6.06
C LEU A 101 -0.82 -10.45 6.28
N LYS A 102 -0.27 -9.60 7.15
CA LYS A 102 1.16 -9.60 7.47
C LYS A 102 1.63 -10.97 7.95
N ASP A 103 0.86 -11.62 8.82
CA ASP A 103 1.17 -12.96 9.31
C ASP A 103 1.11 -14.00 8.19
N ILE A 104 0.05 -13.99 7.37
CA ILE A 104 -0.11 -14.90 6.23
C ILE A 104 1.04 -14.73 5.24
N LEU A 105 1.40 -13.50 4.90
CA LEU A 105 2.43 -13.19 3.91
C LEU A 105 3.82 -13.60 4.38
N ASN A 106 4.12 -13.50 5.68
CA ASN A 106 5.39 -13.98 6.20
C ASN A 106 5.48 -15.52 6.22
N ARG A 107 4.35 -16.23 6.25
CA ARG A 107 4.32 -17.70 6.09
C ARG A 107 4.53 -18.18 4.65
N LEU A 108 4.66 -17.26 3.69
CA LEU A 108 5.07 -17.62 2.33
C LEU A 108 6.56 -17.97 2.24
N GLU A 109 7.34 -17.68 3.29
CA GLU A 109 8.76 -18.01 3.38
C GLU A 109 9.56 -17.53 2.15
N ILE A 110 9.25 -16.33 1.65
CA ILE A 110 10.06 -15.68 0.61
C ILE A 110 11.44 -15.33 1.19
N GLY A 111 11.44 -14.83 2.43
CA GLY A 111 12.64 -14.46 3.18
C GLY A 111 13.28 -13.15 2.73
N ALA A 112 14.21 -12.65 3.54
CA ALA A 112 14.98 -11.45 3.23
C ALA A 112 15.74 -11.65 1.92
N MET A 113 15.61 -10.71 0.98
CA MET A 113 16.18 -10.77 -0.37
C MET A 113 15.82 -12.03 -1.18
N GLY A 114 14.81 -12.81 -0.78
CA GLY A 114 14.42 -14.05 -1.44
C GLY A 114 15.17 -15.29 -0.97
N LEU A 115 15.83 -15.24 0.19
CA LEU A 115 16.66 -16.34 0.70
C LEU A 115 15.88 -17.48 1.35
N GLY A 116 14.57 -17.36 1.52
CA GLY A 116 13.75 -18.34 2.26
C GLY A 116 13.83 -18.22 3.79
N GLU A 117 14.72 -17.37 4.30
CA GLU A 117 14.92 -17.14 5.74
C GLU A 117 14.65 -15.67 6.11
N GLY A 118 14.15 -15.46 7.34
CA GLY A 118 13.86 -14.14 7.87
C GLY A 118 12.54 -13.53 7.37
N THR A 119 12.34 -12.24 7.69
CA THR A 119 11.08 -11.53 7.41
C THR A 119 10.89 -11.32 5.90
N SER A 120 9.71 -11.70 5.39
CA SER A 120 9.33 -11.44 3.99
C SER A 120 8.61 -10.10 3.84
N VAL A 121 7.81 -9.72 4.84
CA VAL A 121 6.99 -8.49 4.84
C VAL A 121 7.11 -7.78 6.18
N PHE A 122 7.60 -6.54 6.17
CA PHE A 122 7.61 -5.66 7.33
C PHE A 122 6.21 -5.25 7.74
N ASP A 123 5.41 -4.79 6.77
CA ASP A 123 4.04 -4.37 7.05
C ASP A 123 3.08 -4.41 5.86
N VAL A 124 1.80 -4.38 6.19
CA VAL A 124 0.69 -4.30 5.24
C VAL A 124 -0.23 -3.15 5.64
N HIS A 125 -0.47 -2.22 4.73
CA HIS A 125 -1.38 -1.10 4.93
C HIS A 125 -2.49 -1.14 3.88
N MET A 126 -3.72 -0.95 4.33
CA MET A 126 -4.92 -0.97 3.49
C MET A 126 -5.63 0.37 3.53
N GLU A 127 -6.00 0.87 2.36
CA GLU A 127 -6.83 2.07 2.19
C GLU A 127 -8.08 1.71 1.38
N PHE A 128 -9.22 2.32 1.76
CA PHE A 128 -10.52 1.97 1.20
C PHE A 128 -11.20 3.19 0.56
N ALA A 129 -11.93 2.95 -0.51
CA ALA A 129 -12.88 3.89 -1.07
C ALA A 129 -14.23 3.23 -1.31
N ALA A 130 -15.27 4.06 -1.40
CA ALA A 130 -16.58 3.63 -1.86
C ALA A 130 -16.48 3.01 -3.26
N ARG A 131 -17.41 2.11 -3.58
CA ARG A 131 -17.36 1.33 -4.82
C ARG A 131 -18.76 1.03 -5.34
N HIS A 132 -18.87 0.85 -6.65
CA HIS A 132 -20.12 0.38 -7.24
C HIS A 132 -20.44 -1.05 -6.75
N PRO A 133 -21.70 -1.40 -6.43
CA PRO A 133 -22.05 -2.73 -5.90
C PRO A 133 -21.61 -3.91 -6.80
N ALA A 134 -21.59 -3.70 -8.11
CA ALA A 134 -21.19 -4.70 -9.10
C ALA A 134 -19.66 -4.81 -9.33
N SER A 135 -18.85 -3.98 -8.69
CA SER A 135 -17.39 -3.92 -8.92
C SER A 135 -16.63 -3.94 -7.60
N LEU A 136 -15.47 -4.58 -7.56
CA LEU A 136 -14.56 -4.53 -6.41
C LEU A 136 -13.11 -4.48 -6.94
N PRO A 137 -12.65 -3.30 -7.41
CA PRO A 137 -11.26 -3.11 -7.81
C PRO A 137 -10.36 -3.19 -6.59
N VAL A 138 -9.23 -3.89 -6.75
CA VAL A 138 -8.20 -4.01 -5.73
C VAL A 138 -6.83 -3.80 -6.37
N GLY A 139 -6.05 -2.88 -5.80
CA GLY A 139 -4.67 -2.63 -6.17
C GLY A 139 -3.72 -3.13 -5.08
N VAL A 140 -2.62 -3.77 -5.48
CA VAL A 140 -1.51 -4.16 -4.58
C VAL A 140 -0.24 -3.52 -5.11
N VAL A 141 0.37 -2.67 -4.30
CA VAL A 141 1.62 -1.99 -4.61
C VAL A 141 2.65 -2.34 -3.55
N ILE A 142 3.78 -2.88 -3.99
CA ILE A 142 4.85 -3.31 -3.10
C ILE A 142 5.92 -2.23 -3.06
N SER A 143 6.47 -1.95 -1.88
CA SER A 143 7.76 -1.28 -1.74
C SER A 143 8.82 -2.30 -1.35
N CYS A 144 10.01 -2.15 -1.93
CA CYS A 144 11.20 -2.84 -1.45
C CYS A 144 11.60 -2.31 -0.07
N TRP A 145 12.62 -2.93 0.53
CA TRP A 145 13.21 -2.47 1.80
C TRP A 145 13.62 -0.98 1.76
N ALA A 146 13.92 -0.42 0.58
CA ALA A 146 14.15 1.00 0.37
C ALA A 146 12.83 1.79 0.17
N LEU A 147 11.96 1.76 1.18
CA LEU A 147 10.81 2.65 1.27
C LEU A 147 11.31 4.08 1.51
N ARG A 148 11.23 4.92 0.48
CA ARG A 148 11.76 6.29 0.50
C ARG A 148 10.63 7.26 0.23
N HIS A 149 10.33 8.09 1.22
CA HIS A 149 9.46 9.25 1.04
C HIS A 149 9.89 10.38 1.99
N ALA A 150 9.52 11.60 1.62
CA ALA A 150 9.61 12.77 2.47
C ALA A 150 8.40 13.65 2.20
N GLY A 151 7.82 14.21 3.25
CA GLY A 151 6.65 15.08 3.18
C GLY A 151 6.90 16.43 3.83
N ALA A 152 6.21 17.45 3.34
CA ALA A 152 6.16 18.76 3.98
C ALA A 152 4.80 19.42 3.74
N THR A 153 4.41 20.26 4.68
CA THR A 153 3.24 21.14 4.57
C THR A 153 3.71 22.58 4.46
N ILE A 154 3.18 23.30 3.46
CA ILE A 154 3.47 24.71 3.20
C ILE A 154 2.20 25.51 3.47
N ASP A 155 2.26 26.54 4.31
CA ASP A 155 1.11 27.43 4.58
C ASP A 155 1.07 28.63 3.62
N LYS A 156 0.02 29.47 3.72
CA LYS A 156 -0.16 30.65 2.86
C LYS A 156 0.92 31.73 3.06
N GLU A 157 1.58 31.75 4.21
CA GLU A 157 2.71 32.63 4.51
C GLU A 157 4.03 32.10 3.94
N GLY A 158 4.06 30.84 3.46
CA GLY A 158 5.23 30.17 2.91
C GLY A 158 6.10 29.47 3.97
N ASN A 159 5.61 29.31 5.20
CA ASN A 159 6.31 28.53 6.22
C ASN A 159 6.24 27.04 5.86
N VAL A 160 7.33 26.33 6.10
CA VAL A 160 7.47 24.90 5.78
C VAL A 160 7.56 24.09 7.06
N GLU A 161 6.61 23.18 7.25
CA GLU A 161 6.63 22.16 8.30
C GLU A 161 6.99 20.80 7.67
N TRP A 162 8.12 20.23 8.07
CA TRP A 162 8.56 18.92 7.58
C TRP A 162 7.88 17.79 8.35
N HIS A 163 7.38 16.79 7.64
CA HIS A 163 6.80 15.60 8.26
C HIS A 163 7.90 14.74 8.89
N PRO A 164 7.62 14.10 10.04
CA PRO A 164 8.53 13.09 10.60
C PRO A 164 8.64 11.87 9.66
N GLN A 165 9.80 11.21 9.67
CA GLN A 165 10.05 9.96 8.94
C GLN A 165 9.69 8.73 9.78
#